data_AF-X1VFU9-F1
#
_entry.id   AF-X1VFU9-F1
#
_cell.length_a   1.000
_cell.length_b   1.000
_cell.length_c   1.000
_cell.angle_alpha   90.00
_cell.angle_beta   90.00
_cell.angle_gamma   90.00
#
_symmetry.space_group_name_H-M   'P 1'
#
loop_
_entity.id
_entity.type
_entity.pdbx_description
1 polymer ?
#
loop_
_entity_poly.entity_id
_entity_poly.type
_entity_poly.pdbx_seq_one_letter_code
_entity_poly.pdbx_strand_id
1 'polypeptide(L)'
;VCHSRTNDLSHFTRQADILIAAVGKPEIIKRDMIKEGVVIIDVGTNEVEGKLVGDVAYEEVLDKASVITPVPGGIGPITNVMLMQNTLKAAGKLVVSE
;
A
#
# COMPACT_ATOMS: atom_id res chain seq x y z
N VAL A 1 -1.09 -10.10 10.17
CA VAL A 1 -1.93 -8.89 9.96
C VAL A 1 -1.85 -8.06 11.22
N CYS A 2 -1.48 -6.79 11.09
CA CYS A 2 -1.34 -5.84 12.21
C CYS A 2 -2.46 -4.78 12.12
N HIS A 3 -2.77 -4.11 13.22
CA HIS A 3 -3.77 -3.05 13.29
C HIS A 3 -3.47 -2.08 14.44
N SER A 4 -4.36 -1.11 14.68
CA SER A 4 -4.22 -0.06 15.70
C SER A 4 -4.07 -0.54 17.16
N ARG A 5 -4.26 -1.84 17.42
CA ARG A 5 -4.09 -2.47 18.74
C ARG A 5 -2.94 -3.48 18.78
N THR A 6 -2.15 -3.57 17.71
CA THR A 6 -0.92 -4.36 17.69
C THR A 6 0.11 -3.66 18.55
N ASN A 7 0.56 -4.33 19.62
CA ASN A 7 1.70 -3.86 20.40
C ASN A 7 2.97 -4.02 19.58
N ASP A 8 3.82 -2.99 19.57
CA ASP A 8 5.07 -2.93 18.80
C ASP A 8 4.88 -3.34 17.32
N LEU A 9 4.23 -2.47 16.55
CA LEU A 9 4.07 -2.65 15.10
C LEU A 9 5.42 -2.91 14.41
N SER A 10 6.47 -2.21 14.85
CA SER A 10 7.81 -2.26 14.27
C SER A 10 8.46 -3.64 14.39
N HIS A 11 8.15 -4.40 15.45
CA HIS A 11 8.60 -5.79 15.57
C HIS A 11 8.15 -6.64 14.38
N PHE A 12 6.89 -6.53 13.97
CA PHE A 12 6.32 -7.32 12.88
C PHE A 12 6.76 -6.80 11.51
N THR A 13 6.76 -5.49 11.30
CA THR A 13 7.12 -4.90 10.00
C THR A 13 8.58 -5.16 9.64
N ARG A 14 9.48 -5.25 10.62
CA ARG A 14 10.89 -5.64 10.41
C ARG A 14 11.09 -7.11 9.99
N GLN A 15 10.07 -7.96 10.09
CA GLN A 15 10.17 -9.37 9.67
C GLN A 15 9.67 -9.58 8.23
N ALA A 16 8.86 -8.65 7.71
CA ALA A 16 8.14 -8.81 6.45
C ALA A 16 9.08 -8.81 5.23
N ASP A 17 8.99 -9.84 4.39
CA ASP A 17 9.56 -9.83 3.02
C ASP A 17 8.77 -8.87 2.11
N ILE A 18 7.44 -8.86 2.30
CA ILE A 18 6.51 -7.95 1.63
C ILE A 18 5.69 -7.24 2.70
N LEU A 19 5.74 -5.91 2.70
CA LEU A 19 4.98 -5.06 3.61
C LEU A 19 3.89 -4.32 2.84
N ILE A 20 2.63 -4.52 3.24
CA ILE A 20 1.48 -3.78 2.71
C ILE A 20 1.02 -2.77 3.76
N ALA A 21 1.14 -1.49 3.47
CA ALA A 21 0.72 -0.39 4.34
C ALA A 21 -0.63 0.18 3.85
N ALA A 22 -1.64 0.19 4.72
CA ALA A 22 -3.01 0.63 4.43
C ALA A 22 -3.70 1.16 5.71
N VAL A 23 -3.01 2.05 6.41
CA VAL A 23 -3.36 2.60 7.72
C VAL A 23 -4.10 3.94 7.61
N GLY A 24 -3.84 4.73 6.55
CA GLY A 24 -4.41 6.08 6.40
C GLY A 24 -3.80 7.06 7.42
N LYS A 25 -2.49 6.97 7.62
CA LYS A 25 -1.71 7.90 8.45
C LYS A 25 -0.41 8.24 7.72
N PRO A 26 -0.17 9.53 7.39
CA PRO A 26 1.04 9.95 6.68
C PRO A 26 2.31 9.40 7.33
N GLU A 27 3.15 8.75 6.52
CA GLU A 27 4.54 8.43 6.88
C GLU A 27 4.73 7.67 8.22
N ILE A 28 3.74 6.85 8.60
CA ILE A 28 3.79 6.05 9.83
C ILE A 28 4.83 4.94 9.75
N ILE A 29 5.06 4.37 8.56
CA ILE A 29 6.10 3.37 8.34
C ILE A 29 7.40 4.08 7.97
N LYS A 30 8.40 3.96 8.83
CA LYS A 30 9.71 4.62 8.69
C LYS A 30 10.84 3.64 8.40
N ARG A 31 12.02 4.16 8.04
CA ARG A 31 13.22 3.39 7.72
C ARG A 31 13.64 2.37 8.77
N ASP A 32 13.51 2.69 10.05
CA ASP A 32 13.89 1.76 11.11
C ASP A 32 12.90 0.60 11.24
N MET A 33 11.63 0.80 10.84
CA MET A 33 10.56 -0.18 10.95
C MET A 33 10.61 -1.29 9.89
N ILE A 34 11.55 -1.23 8.95
CA ILE A 34 11.66 -2.18 7.84
C ILE A 34 13.02 -2.89 7.82
N LYS A 35 13.03 -4.09 7.24
CA LYS A 35 14.27 -4.82 6.94
C LYS A 35 14.85 -4.46 5.58
N GLU A 36 16.13 -4.76 5.42
CA GLU A 36 16.82 -4.67 4.13
C GLU A 36 16.17 -5.59 3.10
N GLY A 37 16.02 -5.11 1.86
CA GLY A 37 15.46 -5.85 0.74
C GLY A 37 13.94 -6.00 0.74
N VAL A 38 13.21 -5.38 1.68
CA VAL A 38 11.74 -5.48 1.75
C VAL A 38 11.08 -4.94 0.47
N VAL A 39 10.02 -5.62 0.03
CA VAL A 39 9.09 -5.12 -0.99
C VAL A 39 7.97 -4.36 -0.29
N ILE A 40 7.72 -3.10 -0.68
CA ILE A 40 6.71 -2.27 -0.03
C ILE A 40 5.58 -1.94 -1.01
N ILE A 41 4.35 -2.21 -0.58
CA ILE A 41 3.13 -1.81 -1.25
C ILE A 41 2.42 -0.79 -0.36
N ASP A 42 2.51 0.48 -0.75
CA ASP A 42 1.86 1.60 -0.09
C ASP A 42 0.49 1.86 -0.71
N VAL A 43 -0.55 1.49 0.02
CA VAL A 43 -1.96 1.70 -0.33
C VAL A 43 -2.48 3.00 0.30
N GLY A 44 -1.75 3.55 1.27
CA GLY A 44 -2.07 4.78 1.96
C GLY A 44 -2.28 5.93 0.99
N THR A 45 -3.33 6.70 1.19
CA THR A 45 -3.56 7.94 0.44
C THR A 45 -3.99 8.99 1.44
N ASN A 46 -3.04 9.85 1.80
CA ASN A 46 -3.23 10.92 2.75
C ASN A 46 -2.98 12.26 2.06
N GLU A 47 -3.67 13.31 2.49
CA GLU A 47 -3.43 14.68 2.02
C GLU A 47 -2.71 15.48 3.12
N VAL A 48 -1.52 15.98 2.80
CA VAL A 48 -0.72 16.85 3.68
C VAL A 48 -0.38 18.09 2.87
N GLU A 49 -0.84 19.26 3.33
CA GLU A 49 -0.60 20.54 2.67
C GLU A 49 -0.97 20.55 1.17
N GLY A 50 -2.07 19.88 0.81
CA GLY A 50 -2.54 19.76 -0.57
C GLY A 50 -1.73 18.80 -1.45
N LYS A 51 -0.78 18.04 -0.89
CA LYS A 51 -0.03 16.99 -1.57
C LYS A 51 -0.48 15.62 -1.11
N LEU A 52 -0.57 14.70 -2.06
CA LEU A 52 -0.83 13.29 -1.75
C LEU A 52 0.45 12.60 -1.30
N VAL A 53 0.39 11.96 -0.14
CA VAL A 53 1.47 11.18 0.46
C VAL A 53 0.96 9.83 0.95
N GLY A 54 1.85 8.85 0.98
CA GLY A 54 1.54 7.50 1.40
C GLY A 54 1.54 7.30 2.92
N ASP A 55 1.36 6.05 3.36
CA ASP A 55 1.55 5.66 4.76
C ASP A 55 3.03 5.39 5.08
N VAL A 56 3.88 5.31 4.06
CA VAL A 56 5.31 5.05 4.18
C VAL A 56 6.09 6.34 3.92
N ALA A 57 7.10 6.61 4.75
CA ALA A 57 8.04 7.71 4.53
C ALA A 57 8.92 7.40 3.31
N TYR A 58 8.42 7.69 2.11
CA TYR A 58 8.94 7.20 0.83
C TYR A 58 10.44 7.42 0.67
N GLU A 59 10.90 8.66 0.86
CA GLU A 59 12.33 9.02 0.72
C GLU A 59 13.22 8.33 1.76
N GLU A 60 12.72 8.13 2.98
CA GLU A 60 13.50 7.51 4.06
C GLU A 60 13.75 6.02 3.82
N VAL A 61 12.90 5.34 3.06
CA VAL A 61 12.96 3.88 2.89
C VAL A 61 13.66 3.42 1.61
N LEU A 62 13.98 4.34 0.70
CA LEU A 62 14.55 4.03 -0.63
C LEU A 62 15.89 3.29 -0.55
N ASP A 63 16.69 3.51 0.49
CA ASP A 63 18.01 2.90 0.64
C ASP A 63 17.95 1.45 1.14
N LYS A 64 16.82 1.02 1.71
CA LYS A 64 16.61 -0.34 2.23
C LYS A 64 15.62 -1.16 1.42
N ALA A 65 14.58 -0.53 0.88
CA ALA A 65 13.53 -1.23 0.16
C ALA A 65 14.06 -1.72 -1.19
N SER A 66 13.76 -2.97 -1.54
CA SER A 66 14.08 -3.48 -2.89
C SER A 66 13.19 -2.85 -3.96
N VAL A 67 11.93 -2.58 -3.60
CA VAL A 67 10.98 -1.82 -4.40
C VAL A 67 9.91 -1.24 -3.49
N ILE A 68 9.40 -0.06 -3.85
CA ILE A 68 8.27 0.59 -3.19
C ILE A 68 7.34 1.19 -4.24
N THR A 69 6.03 1.09 -4.02
CA THR A 69 5.04 1.77 -4.86
C THR A 69 4.95 3.26 -4.50
N PRO A 70 5.00 4.20 -5.47
CA PRO A 70 4.90 5.62 -5.17
C PRO A 70 3.46 6.02 -4.81
N VAL A 71 3.32 7.07 -3.99
CA VAL A 71 2.04 7.74 -3.74
C VAL A 71 2.24 9.23 -4.04
N PRO A 72 1.52 9.81 -5.03
CA PRO A 72 0.57 9.16 -5.94
C PRO A 72 1.25 8.31 -7.04
N GLY A 73 0.46 7.53 -7.78
CA GLY A 73 0.90 6.82 -8.98
C GLY A 73 1.13 5.31 -8.84
N GLY A 74 1.08 4.78 -7.62
CA GLY A 74 1.16 3.34 -7.35
C GLY A 74 -0.19 2.65 -7.40
N ILE A 75 -0.82 2.45 -6.23
CA ILE A 75 -2.00 1.59 -6.09
C ILE A 75 -3.30 2.24 -6.57
N GLY A 76 -3.44 3.57 -6.46
CA GLY A 76 -4.65 4.30 -6.86
C GLY A 76 -5.15 3.97 -8.27
N PRO A 77 -4.31 4.06 -9.33
CA PRO A 77 -4.70 3.67 -10.69
C PRO A 77 -5.15 2.21 -10.83
N ILE A 78 -4.56 1.28 -10.07
CA ILE A 78 -4.92 -0.14 -10.11
C ILE A 78 -6.34 -0.36 -9.59
N THR A 79 -6.76 0.39 -8.56
CA THR A 79 -8.14 0.31 -8.04
C THR A 79 -9.18 0.59 -9.13
N ASN A 80 -8.95 1.60 -9.99
CA ASN A 80 -9.84 1.92 -11.10
C ASN A 80 -9.90 0.79 -12.14
N VAL A 81 -8.75 0.22 -12.49
CA VAL A 81 -8.67 -0.92 -13.42
C VAL A 81 -9.43 -2.12 -12.88
N MET A 82 -9.26 -2.43 -11.58
CA MET A 82 -9.96 -3.55 -10.95
C MET A 82 -11.48 -3.36 -10.91
N LEU A 83 -11.96 -2.12 -10.72
CA LEU A 83 -13.39 -1.81 -10.83
C LEU A 83 -13.90 -2.09 -12.24
N MET A 84 -13.20 -1.63 -13.29
CA MET A 84 -13.59 -1.88 -14.68
C MET A 84 -13.59 -3.38 -15.00
N GLN A 85 -12.56 -4.10 -14.57
CA GLN A 85 -12.46 -5.55 -14.79
C GLN A 85 -13.60 -6.30 -14.09
N ASN A 86 -13.91 -5.94 -12.84
CA ASN A 86 -15.03 -6.52 -12.10
C ASN A 86 -16.38 -6.20 -12.75
N THR A 87 -16.52 -4.99 -13.30
CA THR A 87 -17.72 -4.56 -14.03
C THR A 87 -17.92 -5.40 -15.29
N LEU A 88 -16.87 -5.56 -16.10
CA LEU A 88 -16.90 -6.40 -17.30
C LEU A 88 -17.20 -7.86 -16.96
N LYS A 89 -16.59 -8.40 -15.90
CA LYS A 89 -16.85 -9.77 -15.42
C LYS A 89 -18.30 -9.95 -14.98
N ALA A 90 -18.87 -8.95 -14.30
CA ALA A 90 -20.27 -8.98 -13.87
C ALA A 90 -21.22 -8.93 -15.09
N ALA A 91 -20.98 -8.03 -16.03
CA ALA A 91 -21.75 -7.95 -17.28
C ALA A 91 -21.68 -9.25 -18.07
N GLY A 92 -20.50 -9.85 -18.22
CA GLY A 92 -20.33 -11.14 -18.90
C GLY A 92 -21.17 -12.25 -18.28
N LYS A 93 -21.27 -12.32 -16.95
CA LYS A 93 -22.13 -13.31 -16.28
C LYS A 93 -23.62 -13.14 -16.56
N LEU A 94 -24.08 -11.92 -16.83
CA LEU A 94 -25.48 -11.68 -17.17
C LEU A 94 -25.82 -12.18 -18.58
N VAL A 95 -24.86 -12.10 -19.51
CA VAL A 95 -25.06 -12.44 -20.93
C VAL A 95 -25.01 -13.96 -21.20
N VAL A 96 -24.35 -14.76 -20.36
CA VAL A 96 -24.27 -16.23 -20.51
C VAL A 96 -25.40 -16.96 -19.75
N SER A 97 -26.49 -16.26 -19.42
CA SER A 97 -27.62 -16.81 -18.65
C SER A 97 -28.79 -17.33 -19.51
N GLU A 98 -28.58 -17.57 -20.80
CA GLU A 98 -29.56 -18.19 -21.72
C GLU A 98 -29.14 -19.61 -22.13
#